data_AF-A0A5C6U684-F1
#
_entry.id   AF-A0A5C6U684-F1
#
_cell.length_a   1.000
_cell.length_b   1.000
_cell.length_c   1.000
_cell.angle_alpha   90.00
_cell.angle_beta   90.00
_cell.angle_gamma   90.00
#
_symmetry.space_group_name_H-M   'P 1'
#
loop_
_entity.id
_entity.type
_entity.pdbx_description
1 polymer ?
#
loop_
_entity_poly.entity_id
_entity_poly.type
_entity_poly.pdbx_seq_one_letter_code
_entity_poly.pdbx_strand_id
1 'polypeptide(L)'
;MIAVQFSSRELLQAQAAARRLGGAIAVIGMTLIALVGLALGVLLTRRLGQLTEVASRMTLGDRSARARLTGSDEVASLGRAFDTMADAVARQEQQLREQRQATELLLTSTAEAIFGIDPEGRCTFANPACARLLGVRSEQDLLGRDMQSLIGLAGRHEAPSHRDDVTLRRADGSSFPVEMWSHPMQRDDRVVGTVVTFVDISMRKAAEGALLEERNFSSAVLGNAGALIVVLDREGRIRRFNRAAERLSGRSFAEVEGVSPGTPCCRRRRPKRSAAAPSTRR
;
A
#
# COMPACT_ATOMS: atom_id res chain seq x y z
N MET A 1 36.07 68.69 87.58
CA MET A 1 36.06 67.58 86.61
C MET A 1 35.43 66.38 87.33
N ILE A 2 34.13 66.13 87.11
CA ILE A 2 33.41 65.06 87.83
C ILE A 2 33.75 63.74 87.14
N ALA A 3 34.65 62.96 87.72
CA ALA A 3 34.99 61.63 87.25
C ALA A 3 33.89 60.66 87.72
N VAL A 4 32.99 60.30 86.81
CA VAL A 4 31.96 59.27 87.05
C VAL A 4 32.68 57.91 87.11
N GLN A 5 33.00 57.43 88.31
CA GLN A 5 33.46 56.06 88.53
C GLN A 5 32.26 55.11 88.39
N PHE A 6 32.05 54.55 87.19
CA PHE A 6 31.17 53.40 87.03
C PHE A 6 31.76 52.22 87.82
N SER A 7 30.94 51.58 88.67
CA SER A 7 31.38 50.37 89.37
C SER A 7 31.61 49.25 88.34
N SER A 8 32.70 48.50 88.46
CA SER A 8 33.03 47.39 87.55
C SER A 8 31.89 46.36 87.41
N ARG A 9 30.98 46.28 88.40
CA ARG A 9 29.80 45.42 88.37
C ARG A 9 28.74 45.86 87.35
N GLU A 10 28.49 47.17 87.20
CA GLU A 10 27.49 47.67 86.25
C GLU A 10 27.95 47.47 84.79
N LEU A 11 29.23 47.72 84.52
CA LEU A 11 29.85 47.48 83.21
C LEU A 11 29.82 46.00 82.83
N LEU A 12 30.13 45.10 83.77
CA LEU A 12 30.06 43.65 83.55
C LEU A 12 28.62 43.16 83.35
N GLN A 13 27.64 43.71 84.08
CA GLN A 13 26.22 43.37 83.92
C GLN A 13 25.68 43.83 82.56
N ALA A 14 25.99 45.06 82.13
CA ALA A 14 25.59 45.57 80.82
C ALA A 14 26.20 44.73 79.68
N GLN A 15 27.47 44.34 79.81
CA GLN A 15 28.15 43.52 78.82
C GLN A 15 27.59 42.08 78.76
N ALA A 16 27.23 41.50 79.90
CA ALA A 16 26.57 40.19 79.98
C ALA A 16 25.15 40.22 79.37
N ALA A 17 24.37 41.27 79.64
CA ALA A 17 23.05 41.45 79.04
C ALA A 17 23.13 41.60 77.51
N ALA A 18 24.07 42.41 77.02
CA ALA A 18 24.31 42.58 75.59
C ALA A 18 24.72 41.27 74.90
N ARG A 19 25.61 40.47 75.52
CA ARG A 19 25.99 39.13 75.00
C ARG A 19 24.82 38.16 74.95
N ARG A 20 23.93 38.15 75.96
CA ARG A 20 22.73 37.30 75.97
C ARG A 20 21.74 37.68 74.87
N LEU A 21 21.49 38.98 74.70
CA LEU A 21 20.64 39.50 73.62
C LEU A 21 21.23 39.16 72.24
N GLY A 22 22.52 39.40 72.02
CA GLY A 22 23.20 39.05 70.77
C GLY A 22 23.15 37.55 70.46
N GLY A 23 23.36 36.70 71.46
CA GLY A 23 23.24 35.25 71.32
C GLY A 23 21.81 34.81 70.97
N ALA A 24 20.80 35.38 71.61
CA ALA A 24 19.40 35.07 71.32
C ALA A 24 19.02 35.46 69.87
N ILE A 25 19.42 36.64 69.41
CA ILE A 25 19.18 37.09 68.04
C ILE A 25 19.86 36.16 67.03
N ALA A 26 21.11 35.75 67.28
CA ALA A 26 21.83 34.83 66.41
C ALA A 26 21.13 33.46 66.31
N VAL A 27 20.67 32.91 67.43
CA VAL A 27 19.91 31.65 67.46
C VAL A 27 18.61 31.79 66.69
N ILE A 28 17.83 32.84 66.93
CA ILE A 28 16.56 33.08 66.21
C ILE A 28 16.83 33.20 64.70
N GLY A 29 17.85 33.97 64.30
CA GLY A 29 18.23 34.12 62.90
C GLY A 29 18.64 32.79 62.25
N MET A 30 19.48 31.99 62.90
CA MET A 30 19.89 30.67 62.41
C MET A 30 18.70 29.72 62.30
N THR A 31 17.79 29.75 63.28
CA THR A 31 16.61 28.88 63.28
C THR A 31 15.65 29.26 62.16
N LEU A 32 15.47 30.56 61.91
CA LEU A 32 14.63 31.07 60.83
C LEU A 32 15.20 30.69 59.45
N ILE A 33 16.51 30.89 59.23
CA ILE A 33 17.18 30.50 57.98
C ILE A 33 17.06 28.99 57.75
N ALA A 34 17.27 28.18 58.79
CA ALA A 34 17.12 26.73 58.70
C ALA A 34 15.69 26.32 58.35
N LEU A 35 14.67 26.94 58.96
CA LEU A 35 13.26 26.67 58.67
C LEU A 35 12.89 27.07 57.24
N VAL A 36 13.31 28.26 56.79
CA VAL A 36 13.05 28.73 55.42
C VAL A 36 13.76 27.83 54.40
N GLY A 37 15.03 27.47 54.64
CA GLY A 37 15.80 26.57 53.78
C GLY A 37 15.17 25.18 53.68
N LEU A 38 14.73 24.62 54.81
CA LEU A 38 14.02 23.33 54.83
C LEU A 38 12.69 23.42 54.08
N ALA A 39 11.90 24.46 54.32
CA ALA A 39 10.62 24.67 53.66
C ALA A 39 10.78 24.81 52.13
N LEU A 40 11.75 25.62 51.68
CA LEU A 40 12.06 25.80 50.27
C LEU A 40 12.57 24.50 49.63
N GLY A 41 13.45 23.77 50.33
CA GLY A 41 13.99 22.49 49.87
C GLY A 41 12.91 21.43 49.69
N VAL A 42 12.00 21.29 50.66
CA VAL A 42 10.86 20.37 50.56
C VAL A 42 9.92 20.77 49.42
N LEU A 43 9.65 22.07 49.23
CA LEU A 43 8.80 22.56 48.15
C LEU A 43 9.39 22.29 46.75
N LEU A 44 10.68 22.56 46.57
CA LEU A 44 11.42 22.29 45.33
C LEU A 44 11.48 20.79 45.04
N THR A 45 11.85 19.98 46.02
CA THR A 45 11.97 18.52 45.88
C THR A 45 10.64 17.91 45.48
N ARG A 46 9.54 18.35 46.08
CA ARG A 46 8.20 17.86 45.74
C ARG A 46 7.80 18.20 44.30
N ARG A 47 8.06 19.42 43.84
CA ARG A 47 7.74 19.83 42.46
C ARG A 47 8.62 19.14 41.42
N LEU A 48 9.90 18.97 41.68
CA LEU A 48 10.81 18.22 40.81
C LEU A 48 10.43 16.72 40.79
N GLY A 49 10.02 16.17 41.93
CA GLY A 49 9.49 14.80 42.03
C GLY A 49 8.32 14.55 41.09
N GLN A 50 7.37 15.49 41.00
CA GLN A 50 6.24 15.39 40.07
C GLN A 50 6.68 15.31 38.60
N LEU A 51 7.69 16.08 38.19
CA LEU A 51 8.24 16.00 36.83
C LEU A 51 8.87 14.63 36.57
N THR A 52 9.66 14.12 37.51
CA THR A 52 10.29 12.80 37.36
C THR A 52 9.26 11.67 37.30
N GLU A 53 8.18 11.75 38.06
CA GLU A 53 7.09 10.78 38.03
C GLU A 53 6.35 10.79 36.69
N VAL A 54 6.07 11.96 36.14
CA VAL A 54 5.43 12.09 34.82
C VAL A 54 6.36 11.57 33.73
N ALA A 55 7.65 11.92 33.77
CA ALA A 55 8.63 11.40 32.83
C ALA A 55 8.72 9.87 32.87
N SER A 56 8.70 9.27 34.06
CA SER A 56 8.69 7.81 34.23
C SER A 56 7.40 7.17 33.69
N ARG A 57 6.24 7.78 33.91
CA ARG A 57 4.98 7.28 33.31
C ARG A 57 5.00 7.34 31.78
N MET A 58 5.63 8.38 31.21
CA MET A 58 5.80 8.49 29.77
C MET A 58 6.71 7.42 29.18
N THR A 59 7.77 7.02 29.88
CA THR A 59 8.63 5.90 29.43
C THR A 59 7.92 4.55 29.53
N LEU A 60 6.97 4.42 30.46
CA LEU A 60 6.07 3.26 30.60
C LEU A 60 4.89 3.28 29.60
N GLY A 61 4.81 4.28 28.71
CA GLY A 61 3.85 4.34 27.61
C GLY A 61 2.61 5.22 27.88
N ASP A 62 2.45 5.80 29.07
CA ASP A 62 1.38 6.76 29.34
C ASP A 62 1.72 8.13 28.73
N ARG A 63 1.30 8.32 27.47
CA ARG A 63 1.49 9.57 26.72
C ARG A 63 0.54 10.70 27.14
N SER A 64 -0.42 10.43 28.03
CA SER A 64 -1.40 11.41 28.51
C SER A 64 -0.96 12.14 29.79
N ALA A 65 0.04 11.58 30.49
CA ALA A 65 0.57 12.13 31.73
C ALA A 65 1.15 13.55 31.53
N ARG A 66 0.76 14.49 32.39
CA ARG A 66 1.26 15.88 32.40
C ARG A 66 1.67 16.29 33.79
N ALA A 67 2.71 17.11 33.89
CA ALA A 67 3.24 17.62 35.14
C ALA A 67 2.34 18.69 35.76
N ARG A 68 1.70 19.53 34.93
CA ARG A 68 0.72 20.55 35.37
C ARG A 68 1.20 21.40 36.55
N LEU A 69 2.47 21.79 36.52
CA LEU A 69 3.05 22.62 37.57
C LEU A 69 2.48 24.04 37.50
N THR A 70 1.89 24.50 38.61
CA THR A 70 1.33 25.85 38.74
C THR A 70 2.35 26.82 39.33
N GLY A 71 2.41 28.04 38.79
CA GLY A 71 3.27 29.11 39.29
C GLY A 71 3.88 29.96 38.17
N SER A 72 4.57 31.02 38.57
CA SER A 72 5.30 31.93 37.68
C SER A 72 6.82 31.82 37.82
N ASP A 73 7.32 30.80 38.53
CA ASP A 73 8.75 30.54 38.73
C ASP A 73 9.35 29.67 37.60
N GLU A 74 10.66 29.49 37.66
CA GLU A 74 11.45 28.71 36.70
C GLU A 74 11.02 27.23 36.69
N VAL A 75 10.58 26.69 37.84
CA VAL A 75 10.11 25.31 37.96
C VAL A 75 8.79 25.13 37.21
N ALA A 76 7.86 26.07 37.33
CA ALA A 76 6.63 26.08 36.56
C ALA A 76 6.89 26.28 35.06
N SER A 77 7.87 27.11 34.70
CA SER A 77 8.31 27.27 33.30
C SER A 77 8.83 25.96 32.71
N LEU A 78 9.70 25.26 33.46
CA LEU A 78 10.20 23.93 33.09
C LEU A 78 9.06 22.92 32.95
N GLY A 79 8.07 22.95 33.85
CA GLY A 79 6.89 22.10 33.76
C GLY A 79 6.07 22.33 32.50
N ARG A 80 5.86 23.58 32.09
CA ARG A 80 5.17 23.92 30.83
C ARG A 80 5.95 23.47 29.60
N ALA A 81 7.28 23.65 29.61
CA ALA A 81 8.14 23.19 28.52
C ALA A 81 8.09 21.66 28.39
N PHE A 82 8.12 20.94 29.53
CA PHE A 82 7.97 19.49 29.57
C PHE A 82 6.61 19.04 29.03
N ASP A 83 5.51 19.67 29.47
CA ASP A 83 4.15 19.34 29.00
C ASP A 83 4.00 19.58 27.48
N THR A 84 4.62 20.65 26.96
CA THR A 84 4.65 20.95 25.51
C THR A 84 5.38 19.86 24.73
N MET A 85 6.53 19.38 25.24
CA MET A 85 7.26 18.26 24.65
C MET A 85 6.42 16.98 24.69
N ALA A 86 5.75 16.70 25.81
CA ALA A 86 4.87 15.55 25.95
C ALA A 86 3.71 15.56 24.95
N ASP A 87 3.10 16.72 24.72
CA ASP A 87 2.08 16.91 23.67
C ASP A 87 2.63 16.71 22.26
N ALA A 88 3.86 17.16 21.98
CA ALA A 88 4.49 16.95 20.69
C ALA A 88 4.76 15.46 20.42
N VAL A 89 5.30 14.75 21.40
CA VAL A 89 5.57 13.30 21.31
C VAL A 89 4.27 12.51 21.11
N ALA A 90 3.23 12.82 21.89
CA ALA A 90 1.93 12.16 21.77
C ALA A 90 1.32 12.36 20.37
N ARG A 91 1.40 13.58 19.82
CA ARG A 91 0.94 13.88 18.46
C ARG A 91 1.72 13.14 17.39
N GLN A 92 3.05 13.08 17.51
CA GLN A 92 3.90 12.40 16.54
C GLN A 92 3.64 10.88 16.52
N GLU A 93 3.45 10.26 17.69
CA GLU A 93 3.06 8.84 17.75
C GLU A 93 1.68 8.60 17.14
N GLN A 94 0.71 9.46 17.43
CA GLN A 94 -0.64 9.33 16.87
C GLN A 94 -0.61 9.44 15.35
N GLN A 95 0.10 10.44 14.80
CA GLN A 95 0.26 10.61 13.36
C GLN A 95 0.96 9.39 12.72
N LEU A 96 1.98 8.83 13.37
CA LEU A 96 2.64 7.63 12.87
C LEU A 96 1.70 6.41 12.85
N ARG A 97 0.85 6.26 13.88
CA ARG A 97 -0.15 5.18 13.94
C ARG A 97 -1.19 5.35 12.84
N GLU A 98 -1.71 6.55 12.65
CA GLU A 98 -2.68 6.85 11.59
C GLU A 98 -2.10 6.60 10.20
N GLN A 99 -0.84 7.02 9.95
CA GLN A 99 -0.17 6.73 8.68
C GLN A 99 0.03 5.23 8.43
N ARG A 100 0.41 4.47 9.46
CA ARG A 100 0.52 3.00 9.35
C ARG A 100 -0.83 2.37 9.04
N GLN A 101 -1.87 2.72 9.78
CA GLN A 101 -3.21 2.19 9.56
C GLN A 101 -3.75 2.56 8.17
N ALA A 102 -3.54 3.80 7.71
CA ALA A 102 -3.92 4.19 6.36
C ALA A 102 -3.20 3.36 5.29
N THR A 103 -1.89 3.11 5.47
CA THR A 103 -1.10 2.28 4.55
C THR A 103 -1.59 0.84 4.52
N GLU A 104 -1.88 0.26 5.70
CA GLU A 104 -2.44 -1.09 5.82
C GLU A 104 -3.84 -1.18 5.19
N LEU A 105 -4.70 -0.19 5.36
CA LEU A 105 -6.03 -0.14 4.74
C LEU A 105 -5.96 -0.08 3.21
N LEU A 106 -5.02 0.69 2.65
CA LEU A 106 -4.82 0.75 1.20
C LEU A 106 -4.38 -0.61 0.64
N LEU A 107 -3.45 -1.29 1.31
CA LEU A 107 -3.00 -2.62 0.87
C LEU A 107 -4.09 -3.68 1.05
N THR A 108 -4.89 -3.62 2.10
CA THR A 108 -5.90 -4.64 2.41
C THR A 108 -7.19 -4.50 1.58
N SER A 109 -7.52 -3.28 1.12
CA SER A 109 -8.73 -3.00 0.35
C SER A 109 -8.59 -3.20 -1.17
N THR A 110 -7.37 -3.34 -1.68
CA THR A 110 -7.13 -3.59 -3.10
C THR A 110 -7.54 -5.02 -3.49
N ALA A 111 -8.28 -5.15 -4.59
CA ALA A 111 -8.62 -6.45 -5.17
C ALA A 111 -7.43 -7.09 -5.89
N GLU A 112 -6.50 -6.26 -6.36
CA GLU A 112 -5.25 -6.65 -6.99
C GLU A 112 -4.25 -7.20 -5.96
N ALA A 113 -3.55 -8.27 -6.35
CA ALA A 113 -2.49 -8.84 -5.53
C ALA A 113 -1.24 -7.98 -5.61
N ILE A 114 -0.69 -7.58 -4.46
CA ILE A 114 0.48 -6.72 -4.32
C ILE A 114 1.47 -7.40 -3.38
N PHE A 115 2.71 -7.60 -3.82
CA PHE A 115 3.79 -8.08 -2.98
C PHE A 115 5.11 -7.40 -3.31
N GLY A 116 6.01 -7.33 -2.33
CA GLY A 116 7.37 -6.89 -2.51
C GLY A 116 8.34 -8.06 -2.47
N ILE A 117 9.42 -7.99 -3.25
CA ILE A 117 10.56 -8.90 -3.19
C ILE A 117 11.85 -8.13 -2.91
N ASP A 118 12.78 -8.75 -2.20
CA ASP A 118 14.17 -8.29 -2.07
C ASP A 118 14.97 -8.58 -3.37
N PRO A 119 16.24 -8.12 -3.49
CA PRO A 119 17.08 -8.41 -4.65
C PRO A 119 17.31 -9.91 -4.91
N GLU A 120 17.17 -10.74 -3.87
CA GLU A 120 17.27 -12.20 -3.94
C GLU A 120 15.95 -12.87 -4.35
N GLY A 121 14.87 -12.11 -4.57
CA GLY A 121 13.57 -12.63 -5.01
C GLY A 121 12.68 -13.15 -3.88
N ARG A 122 13.04 -12.92 -2.61
CA ARG A 122 12.26 -13.34 -1.45
C ARG A 122 11.21 -12.31 -1.09
N CYS A 123 10.02 -12.77 -0.74
CA CYS A 123 8.91 -11.91 -0.37
C CYS A 123 9.22 -11.09 0.90
N THR A 124 9.14 -9.77 0.81
CA THR A 124 9.33 -8.85 1.95
C THR A 124 8.02 -8.36 2.55
N PHE A 125 6.97 -8.25 1.73
CA PHE A 125 5.60 -7.99 2.16
C PHE A 125 4.61 -8.54 1.13
N ALA A 126 3.38 -8.83 1.54
CA ALA A 126 2.29 -9.19 0.64
C ALA A 126 0.96 -8.72 1.21
N ASN A 127 0.02 -8.33 0.35
CA ASN A 127 -1.34 -7.97 0.76
C ASN A 127 -2.27 -9.22 0.84
N PRO A 128 -3.45 -9.12 1.46
CA PRO A 128 -4.39 -10.24 1.54
C PRO A 128 -4.87 -10.75 0.18
N ALA A 129 -4.88 -9.92 -0.86
CA ALA A 129 -5.23 -10.35 -2.20
C ALA A 129 -4.22 -11.37 -2.76
N CYS A 130 -2.92 -11.23 -2.46
CA CYS A 130 -1.92 -12.26 -2.76
C CYS A 130 -2.29 -13.61 -2.13
N ALA A 131 -2.71 -13.62 -0.86
CA ALA A 131 -3.05 -14.86 -0.17
C ALA A 131 -4.22 -15.57 -0.85
N ARG A 132 -5.30 -14.83 -1.14
CA ARG A 132 -6.48 -15.34 -1.83
C ARG A 132 -6.17 -15.85 -3.24
N LEU A 133 -5.44 -15.08 -4.04
CA LEU A 133 -5.15 -15.43 -5.44
C LEU A 133 -4.10 -16.54 -5.55
N LEU A 134 -3.16 -16.67 -4.61
CA LEU A 134 -2.20 -17.76 -4.62
C LEU A 134 -2.71 -19.03 -3.92
N GLY A 135 -3.87 -18.96 -3.26
CA GLY A 135 -4.46 -20.09 -2.55
C GLY A 135 -3.70 -20.47 -1.27
N VAL A 136 -3.02 -19.50 -0.64
CA VAL A 136 -2.36 -19.69 0.67
C VAL A 136 -3.26 -19.18 1.80
N ARG A 137 -3.01 -19.60 3.04
CA ARG A 137 -3.90 -19.29 4.17
C ARG A 137 -3.73 -17.85 4.65
N SER A 138 -2.52 -17.32 4.60
CA SER A 138 -2.19 -15.96 5.01
C SER A 138 -1.05 -15.41 4.18
N GLU A 139 -1.00 -14.09 4.03
CA GLU A 139 0.15 -13.34 3.52
C GLU A 139 1.44 -13.65 4.31
N GLN A 140 1.34 -14.03 5.58
CA GLN A 140 2.48 -14.45 6.39
C GLN A 140 3.14 -15.73 5.86
N ASP A 141 2.39 -16.61 5.20
CA ASP A 141 2.94 -17.83 4.60
C ASP A 141 3.86 -17.50 3.41
N LEU A 142 3.77 -16.30 2.84
CA LEU A 142 4.58 -15.85 1.70
C LEU A 142 5.90 -15.21 2.15
N LEU A 143 5.92 -14.56 3.32
CA LEU A 143 7.08 -13.78 3.81
C LEU A 143 8.36 -14.62 3.88
N GLY A 144 9.44 -14.09 3.33
CA GLY A 144 10.77 -14.73 3.26
C GLY A 144 10.89 -15.88 2.25
N ARG A 145 9.79 -16.32 1.64
CA ARG A 145 9.83 -17.35 0.60
C ARG A 145 10.30 -16.77 -0.72
N ASP A 146 11.04 -17.59 -1.46
CA ASP A 146 11.43 -17.28 -2.83
C ASP A 146 10.20 -17.35 -3.75
N MET A 147 9.83 -16.22 -4.34
CA MET A 147 8.65 -16.11 -5.19
C MET A 147 8.85 -16.80 -6.55
N GLN A 148 10.09 -16.95 -7.02
CA GLN A 148 10.37 -17.65 -8.27
C GLN A 148 10.00 -19.13 -8.15
N SER A 149 10.46 -19.81 -7.10
CA SER A 149 10.12 -21.22 -6.86
C SER A 149 8.66 -21.44 -6.45
N LEU A 150 8.09 -20.51 -5.67
CA LEU A 150 6.73 -20.66 -5.16
C LEU A 150 5.68 -20.54 -6.26
N ILE A 151 5.69 -19.44 -7.00
CA ILE A 151 4.62 -19.08 -7.95
C ILE A 151 5.06 -19.15 -9.42
N GLY A 152 6.31 -19.52 -9.69
CA GLY A 152 6.86 -19.56 -11.05
C GLY A 152 7.23 -18.18 -11.58
N LEU A 153 7.49 -17.21 -10.70
CA LEU A 153 7.83 -15.84 -11.09
C LEU A 153 9.19 -15.79 -11.80
N ALA A 154 9.17 -15.83 -13.12
CA ALA A 154 10.39 -15.82 -13.93
C ALA A 154 10.79 -14.38 -14.33
N GLY A 155 12.11 -14.15 -14.33
CA GLY A 155 12.76 -12.92 -14.80
C GLY A 155 13.36 -12.09 -13.67
N ARG A 156 14.32 -11.22 -14.03
CA ARG A 156 14.86 -10.21 -13.11
C ARG A 156 13.98 -8.97 -13.20
N HIS A 157 13.47 -8.49 -12.07
CA HIS A 157 12.57 -7.34 -11.99
C HIS A 157 13.33 -6.02 -11.76
N GLU A 158 14.45 -5.85 -12.45
CA GLU A 158 15.39 -4.73 -12.25
C GLU A 158 14.94 -3.43 -12.93
N ALA A 159 13.92 -3.49 -13.79
CA ALA A 159 13.35 -2.35 -14.49
C ALA A 159 11.81 -2.42 -14.48
N PRO A 160 11.12 -1.26 -14.62
CA PRO A 160 9.68 -1.23 -14.82
C PRO A 160 9.26 -2.15 -15.98
N SER A 161 8.32 -3.05 -15.74
CA SER A 161 7.83 -3.96 -16.77
C SER A 161 6.35 -4.29 -16.59
N HIS A 162 5.70 -4.63 -17.70
CA HIS A 162 4.30 -5.03 -17.78
C HIS A 162 4.20 -6.25 -18.69
N ARG A 163 3.43 -7.26 -18.27
CA ARG A 163 3.21 -8.50 -19.00
C ARG A 163 1.74 -8.89 -18.94
N ASP A 164 1.09 -8.95 -20.11
CA ASP A 164 -0.36 -9.19 -20.26
C ASP A 164 -0.79 -10.64 -20.11
N ASP A 165 0.16 -11.57 -20.15
CA ASP A 165 -0.12 -13.00 -20.18
C ASP A 165 1.00 -13.81 -19.52
N VAL A 166 0.97 -13.85 -18.19
CA VAL A 166 1.88 -14.66 -17.38
C VAL A 166 1.08 -15.75 -16.70
N THR A 167 1.60 -16.99 -16.73
CA THR A 167 1.01 -18.09 -15.99
C THR A 167 1.66 -18.19 -14.61
N LEU A 168 0.88 -17.96 -13.56
CA LEU A 168 1.32 -18.20 -12.18
C LEU A 168 0.79 -19.54 -11.66
N ARG A 169 1.45 -20.07 -10.63
CA ARG A 169 1.06 -21.30 -9.95
C ARG A 169 0.52 -21.01 -8.55
N ARG A 170 -0.62 -21.59 -8.22
CA ARG A 170 -1.21 -21.58 -6.87
C ARG A 170 -0.53 -22.61 -5.97
N ALA A 171 -0.75 -22.51 -4.66
CA ALA A 171 -0.20 -23.44 -3.68
C ALA A 171 -0.68 -24.89 -3.86
N ASP A 172 -1.88 -25.10 -4.43
CA ASP A 172 -2.43 -26.41 -4.78
C ASP A 172 -1.84 -27.03 -6.06
N GLY A 173 -0.94 -26.30 -6.74
CA GLY A 173 -0.30 -26.71 -7.98
C GLY A 173 -1.05 -26.33 -9.26
N SER A 174 -2.28 -25.83 -9.16
CA SER A 174 -3.02 -25.31 -10.32
C SER A 174 -2.38 -24.04 -10.88
N SER A 175 -2.58 -23.80 -12.17
CA SER A 175 -2.06 -22.62 -12.86
C SER A 175 -3.19 -21.72 -13.31
N PHE A 176 -2.95 -20.41 -13.28
CA PHE A 176 -3.92 -19.41 -13.73
C PHE A 176 -3.21 -18.28 -14.47
N PRO A 177 -3.85 -17.70 -15.50
CA PRO A 177 -3.30 -16.59 -16.24
C PRO A 177 -3.47 -15.29 -15.44
N VAL A 178 -2.43 -14.47 -15.45
CA VAL A 178 -2.42 -13.15 -14.84
C VAL A 178 -1.84 -12.11 -15.80
N GLU A 179 -2.28 -10.88 -15.59
CA GLU A 179 -1.58 -9.69 -16.08
C GLU A 179 -0.81 -9.09 -14.91
N MET A 180 0.44 -8.70 -15.13
CA MET A 180 1.39 -8.38 -14.06
C MET A 180 2.24 -7.15 -14.37
N TRP A 181 2.47 -6.34 -13.34
CA TRP A 181 3.38 -5.20 -13.35
C TRP A 181 4.51 -5.39 -12.35
N SER A 182 5.66 -4.79 -12.62
CA SER A 182 6.81 -4.81 -11.72
C SER A 182 7.46 -3.44 -11.69
N HIS A 183 7.69 -2.94 -10.48
CA HIS A 183 8.24 -1.62 -10.22
C HIS A 183 9.39 -1.73 -9.20
N PRO A 184 10.65 -1.60 -9.64
CA PRO A 184 11.80 -1.67 -8.74
C PRO A 184 11.79 -0.50 -7.75
N MET A 185 12.10 -0.79 -6.49
CA MET A 185 12.26 0.20 -5.42
C MET A 185 13.71 0.62 -5.33
N GLN A 186 13.96 1.93 -5.35
CA GLN A 186 15.31 2.49 -5.27
C GLN A 186 15.52 3.25 -3.96
N ARG A 187 16.71 3.10 -3.37
CA ARG A 187 17.21 3.89 -2.25
C ARG A 187 18.69 4.19 -2.51
N ASP A 188 19.08 5.46 -2.44
CA ASP A 188 20.46 5.92 -2.65
C ASP A 188 21.07 5.38 -3.96
N ASP A 189 20.34 5.53 -5.08
CA ASP A 189 20.70 5.02 -6.43
C ASP A 189 20.94 3.50 -6.53
N ARG A 190 20.43 2.72 -5.57
CA ARG A 190 20.48 1.26 -5.59
C ARG A 190 19.09 0.66 -5.53
N VAL A 191 18.87 -0.37 -6.34
CA VAL A 191 17.65 -1.19 -6.26
C VAL A 191 17.71 -2.01 -4.98
N VAL A 192 16.76 -1.77 -4.08
CA VAL A 192 16.63 -2.46 -2.78
C VAL A 192 15.55 -3.55 -2.80
N GLY A 193 14.83 -3.69 -3.89
CA GLY A 193 13.77 -4.67 -4.07
C GLY A 193 12.84 -4.28 -5.21
N THR A 194 11.75 -5.01 -5.39
CA THR A 194 10.73 -4.75 -6.42
C THR A 194 9.33 -4.94 -5.86
N VAL A 195 8.41 -4.03 -6.15
CA VAL A 195 6.97 -4.25 -5.96
C VAL A 195 6.40 -4.88 -7.22
N VAL A 196 5.70 -5.99 -7.07
CA VAL A 196 5.02 -6.71 -8.14
C VAL A 196 3.53 -6.70 -7.85
N THR A 197 2.74 -6.36 -8.87
CA THR A 197 1.28 -6.43 -8.79
C THR A 197 0.74 -7.34 -9.87
N PHE A 198 -0.34 -8.07 -9.59
CA PHE A 198 -0.98 -8.90 -10.59
C PHE A 198 -2.49 -9.04 -10.40
N VAL A 199 -3.18 -9.20 -11.53
CA VAL A 199 -4.63 -9.43 -11.60
C VAL A 199 -4.92 -10.76 -12.30
N ASP A 200 -5.88 -11.51 -11.79
CA ASP A 200 -6.35 -12.75 -12.42
C ASP A 200 -7.19 -12.42 -13.67
N ILE A 201 -6.73 -12.89 -14.84
CA ILE A 201 -7.39 -12.65 -16.12
C ILE A 201 -8.12 -13.88 -16.66
N SER A 202 -8.37 -14.89 -15.81
CA SER A 202 -9.07 -16.13 -16.19
C SER A 202 -10.44 -15.85 -16.81
N MET A 203 -11.21 -14.95 -16.19
CA MET A 203 -12.54 -14.56 -16.68
C MET A 203 -12.46 -13.84 -18.03
N ARG A 204 -11.47 -12.95 -18.20
CA ARG A 204 -11.23 -12.25 -19.47
C ARG A 204 -10.93 -13.25 -20.59
N LYS A 205 -9.99 -14.16 -20.35
CA LYS A 205 -9.60 -15.20 -21.32
C LYS A 205 -10.71 -16.19 -21.63
N ALA A 206 -11.53 -16.58 -20.64
CA ALA A 206 -12.67 -17.46 -20.86
C ALA A 206 -13.71 -16.79 -21.78
N ALA A 207 -13.99 -15.50 -21.57
CA ALA A 207 -14.90 -14.75 -22.42
C ALA A 207 -14.37 -14.59 -23.86
N GLU A 208 -13.08 -14.28 -24.02
CA GLU A 208 -12.42 -14.20 -25.33
C GLU A 208 -12.44 -15.55 -26.06
N GLY A 209 -12.16 -16.65 -25.34
CA GLY A 209 -12.22 -18.01 -25.86
C GLY A 209 -13.62 -18.40 -26.33
N ALA A 210 -14.65 -18.12 -25.52
CA ALA A 210 -16.04 -18.41 -25.88
C ALA A 210 -16.49 -17.65 -27.15
N LEU A 211 -16.12 -16.38 -27.28
CA LEU A 211 -16.40 -15.58 -28.48
C LEU A 211 -15.69 -16.15 -29.72
N LEU A 212 -14.45 -16.62 -29.55
CA LEU A 212 -13.69 -17.22 -30.64
C LEU A 212 -14.29 -18.56 -31.08
N GLU A 213 -14.71 -19.40 -30.13
CA GLU A 213 -15.41 -20.65 -30.41
C GLU A 213 -16.74 -20.42 -31.13
N GLU A 214 -17.56 -19.47 -30.67
CA GLU A 214 -18.82 -19.12 -31.32
C GLU A 214 -18.58 -18.66 -32.77
N ARG A 215 -17.59 -17.78 -32.98
CA ARG A 215 -17.23 -17.31 -34.32
C ARG A 215 -16.76 -18.46 -35.22
N ASN A 216 -15.95 -19.37 -34.69
CA ASN A 216 -15.45 -20.53 -35.42
C ASN A 216 -16.57 -21.52 -35.75
N PHE A 217 -17.46 -21.78 -34.80
CA PHE A 217 -18.64 -22.62 -35.00
C PHE A 217 -19.55 -22.03 -36.09
N SER A 218 -19.89 -20.74 -35.98
CA SER A 218 -20.70 -20.04 -36.97
C SER A 218 -20.08 -20.10 -38.37
N SER A 219 -18.77 -19.84 -38.47
CA SER A 219 -18.04 -19.94 -39.74
C SER A 219 -18.05 -21.37 -40.32
N ALA A 220 -17.84 -22.39 -39.48
CA ALA A 220 -17.80 -23.79 -39.89
C ALA A 220 -19.18 -24.30 -40.37
N VAL A 221 -20.25 -23.94 -39.66
CA VAL A 221 -21.63 -24.27 -40.04
C VAL A 221 -21.98 -23.61 -41.36
N LEU A 222 -21.73 -22.30 -41.51
CA LEU A 222 -22.02 -21.58 -42.74
C LEU A 222 -21.21 -22.15 -43.91
N GLY A 223 -19.91 -22.41 -43.71
CA GLY A 223 -19.01 -22.92 -44.74
C GLY A 223 -19.33 -24.32 -45.24
N ASN A 224 -19.75 -25.23 -44.36
CA ASN A 224 -20.05 -26.63 -44.71
C ASN A 224 -21.53 -26.93 -44.96
N ALA A 225 -22.43 -25.96 -44.74
CA ALA A 225 -23.84 -26.13 -45.06
C ALA A 225 -24.03 -26.53 -46.55
N GLY A 226 -24.83 -27.58 -46.78
CA GLY A 226 -25.18 -28.04 -48.13
C GLY A 226 -26.14 -27.09 -48.88
N ALA A 227 -26.75 -26.15 -48.16
CA ALA A 227 -27.59 -25.11 -48.72
C ALA A 227 -26.76 -23.93 -49.25
N LEU A 228 -27.23 -23.31 -50.33
CA LEU A 228 -26.65 -22.07 -50.86
C LEU A 228 -26.91 -20.94 -49.86
N ILE A 229 -25.84 -20.38 -49.28
CA ILE A 229 -25.93 -19.27 -48.32
C ILE A 229 -25.19 -18.06 -48.89
N VAL A 230 -25.91 -16.95 -48.98
CA VAL A 230 -25.39 -15.63 -49.36
C VAL A 230 -25.88 -14.61 -48.35
N VAL A 231 -24.96 -13.87 -47.71
CA VAL A 231 -25.32 -12.76 -46.80
C VAL A 231 -25.02 -11.45 -47.51
N LEU A 232 -25.97 -10.53 -47.51
CA LEU A 232 -25.87 -9.21 -48.11
C LEU A 232 -25.76 -8.13 -47.02
N ASP A 233 -25.07 -7.03 -47.30
CA ASP A 233 -25.14 -5.82 -46.47
C ASP A 233 -26.42 -4.99 -46.75
N ARG A 234 -26.54 -3.82 -46.09
CA ARG A 234 -27.71 -2.94 -46.20
C ARG A 234 -27.87 -2.38 -47.63
N GLU A 235 -26.79 -2.32 -48.39
CA GLU A 235 -26.72 -1.87 -49.78
C GLU A 235 -26.89 -3.04 -50.78
N GLY A 236 -27.17 -4.24 -50.28
CA GLY A 236 -27.43 -5.44 -51.10
C GLY A 236 -26.18 -6.07 -51.71
N ARG A 237 -24.98 -5.80 -51.17
CA ARG A 237 -23.70 -6.35 -51.64
C ARG A 237 -23.31 -7.60 -50.87
N ILE A 238 -22.69 -8.57 -51.54
CA ILE A 238 -22.33 -9.86 -50.94
C ILE A 238 -21.20 -9.69 -49.89
N ARG A 239 -21.49 -10.06 -48.64
CA ARG A 239 -20.56 -10.08 -47.50
C ARG A 239 -20.19 -11.48 -47.01
N ARG A 240 -20.99 -12.49 -47.34
CA ARG A 240 -20.66 -13.92 -47.14
C ARG A 240 -21.16 -14.74 -48.31
N PHE A 241 -20.39 -15.76 -48.66
CA PHE A 241 -20.68 -16.68 -49.73
C PHE A 241 -20.10 -18.05 -49.38
N ASN A 242 -20.94 -19.05 -49.07
CA ASN A 242 -20.44 -20.33 -48.58
C ASN A 242 -20.00 -21.29 -49.70
N ARG A 243 -19.33 -22.38 -49.33
CA ARG A 243 -18.77 -23.36 -50.28
C ARG A 243 -19.82 -24.02 -51.18
N ALA A 244 -21.07 -24.17 -50.71
CA ALA A 244 -22.17 -24.64 -51.55
C ALA A 244 -22.56 -23.59 -52.60
N ALA A 245 -22.61 -22.31 -52.23
CA ALA A 245 -22.81 -21.20 -53.15
C ALA A 245 -21.69 -21.12 -54.19
N GLU A 246 -20.42 -21.33 -53.79
CA GLU A 246 -19.29 -21.40 -54.73
C GLU A 246 -19.43 -22.54 -55.73
N ARG A 247 -19.68 -23.76 -55.24
CA ARG A 247 -19.85 -24.95 -56.09
C ARG A 247 -21.02 -24.82 -57.06
N LEU A 248 -22.16 -24.32 -56.59
CA LEU A 248 -23.36 -24.18 -57.41
C LEU A 248 -23.24 -23.00 -58.37
N SER A 249 -22.72 -21.86 -57.95
CA SER A 249 -22.59 -20.69 -58.83
C SER A 249 -21.42 -20.79 -59.81
N GLY A 250 -20.39 -21.56 -59.46
CA GLY A 250 -19.12 -21.66 -60.19
C GLY A 250 -18.19 -20.47 -59.98
N ARG A 251 -18.36 -19.71 -58.89
CA ARG A 251 -17.58 -18.51 -58.57
C ARG A 251 -17.02 -18.59 -57.15
N SER A 252 -15.85 -18.02 -56.91
CA SER A 252 -15.30 -17.94 -55.56
C SER A 252 -15.83 -16.70 -54.83
N PHE A 253 -15.82 -16.71 -53.49
CA PHE A 253 -16.20 -15.55 -52.69
C PHE A 253 -15.38 -14.30 -53.07
N ALA A 254 -14.08 -14.46 -53.30
CA ALA A 254 -13.18 -13.37 -53.69
C ALA A 254 -13.59 -12.67 -55.00
N GLU A 255 -14.30 -13.37 -55.91
CA GLU A 255 -14.78 -12.79 -57.17
C GLU A 255 -16.10 -12.03 -57.04
N VAL A 256 -16.86 -12.29 -55.96
CA VAL A 256 -18.22 -11.74 -55.77
C VAL A 256 -18.36 -10.87 -54.53
N GLU A 257 -17.34 -10.81 -53.68
CA GLU A 257 -17.31 -9.96 -52.49
C GLU A 257 -17.56 -8.49 -52.86
N GLY A 258 -18.51 -7.84 -52.17
CA GLY A 258 -18.86 -6.43 -52.39
C GLY A 258 -19.70 -6.15 -53.64
N VAL A 259 -20.06 -7.18 -54.42
CA VAL A 259 -20.89 -7.04 -55.62
C VAL A 259 -22.35 -7.36 -55.30
N SER A 260 -23.29 -6.63 -55.92
CA SER A 260 -24.72 -6.92 -55.80
C SER A 260 -25.12 -8.13 -56.68
N PRO A 261 -25.96 -9.05 -56.19
CA PRO A 261 -26.47 -10.16 -56.98
C PRO A 261 -27.17 -9.67 -58.27
N GLY A 262 -26.83 -10.27 -59.42
CA GLY A 262 -27.44 -9.92 -60.72
C GLY A 262 -26.69 -8.89 -61.57
N THR A 263 -25.66 -8.23 -61.03
CA THR A 263 -24.72 -7.38 -61.77
C THR A 263 -24.11 -8.17 -62.95
N PRO A 264 -23.79 -7.56 -64.12
CA PRO A 264 -23.23 -8.28 -65.27
C PRO A 264 -22.02 -9.13 -64.93
N CYS A 265 -21.20 -8.63 -64.00
CA CYS A 265 -20.05 -9.35 -63.44
C CYS A 265 -20.46 -10.67 -62.77
N CYS A 266 -21.64 -10.81 -62.17
CA CYS A 266 -22.16 -12.01 -61.47
C CYS A 266 -23.01 -12.97 -62.33
N ARG A 267 -23.35 -12.63 -63.59
CA ARG A 267 -24.15 -13.52 -64.45
C ARG A 267 -23.35 -14.79 -64.80
N ARG A 268 -23.96 -15.97 -64.67
CA ARG A 268 -23.35 -17.27 -65.04
C ARG A 268 -22.85 -17.20 -66.50
N ARG A 269 -21.59 -17.56 -66.76
CA ARG A 269 -21.16 -17.97 -68.12
C ARG A 269 -21.99 -19.20 -68.47
N ARG A 270 -22.94 -19.08 -69.41
CA ARG A 270 -23.67 -20.24 -69.93
C ARG A 270 -22.64 -21.23 -70.49
N PRO A 271 -22.70 -22.53 -70.16
CA PRO A 271 -21.84 -23.51 -70.79
C PRO A 271 -22.16 -23.53 -72.30
N LYS A 272 -21.12 -23.41 -73.15
CA LYS A 272 -21.26 -23.66 -74.59
C LYS A 272 -21.77 -25.09 -74.74
N ARG A 273 -22.98 -25.27 -75.28
CA ARG A 273 -23.46 -26.59 -75.72
C ARG A 273 -22.44 -27.13 -76.73
N SER A 274 -21.77 -28.24 -76.42
CA SER A 274 -20.95 -28.93 -77.40
C SER A 274 -21.88 -29.49 -78.49
N ALA A 275 -21.53 -29.22 -79.74
CA ALA A 275 -22.20 -29.82 -80.89
C ALA A 275 -22.02 -31.34 -80.82
N ALA A 276 -23.14 -32.07 -80.88
CA ALA A 276 -23.13 -33.51 -81.06
C ALA A 276 -22.47 -33.84 -82.42
N ALA A 277 -21.46 -34.70 -82.40
CA ALA A 277 -20.93 -35.33 -83.61
C ALA A 277 -21.94 -36.36 -84.14
N PRO A 278 -22.09 -36.53 -85.47
CA PRO A 278 -23.08 -37.43 -86.04
C PRO A 278 -22.66 -38.89 -85.85
N SER A 279 -23.62 -39.74 -85.46
CA SER A 279 -23.48 -41.18 -85.44
C SER A 279 -23.33 -41.74 -86.86
N THR A 280 -22.18 -42.34 -87.18
CA THR A 280 -22.05 -43.20 -88.36
C THR A 280 -22.37 -44.64 -87.99
N ARG A 281 -23.53 -45.10 -88.48
CA ARG A 281 -23.88 -46.51 -88.68
C ARG A 281 -23.12 -47.03 -89.90
N ARG A 282 -22.28 -48.05 -89.73
CA ARG A 282 -22.29 -49.34 -90.43
C ARG A 282 -21.04 -50.14 -90.10
#